data_AF-A0A843GP40-F1
#
_entry.id   AF-A0A843GP40-F1
#
_cell.length_a   1.000
_cell.length_b   1.000
_cell.length_c   1.000
_cell.angle_alpha   90.00
_cell.angle_beta   90.00
_cell.angle_gamma   90.00
#
_symmetry.space_group_name_H-M   'P 1'
#
loop_
_entity.id
_entity.type
_entity.pdbx_description
1 polymer ?
#
loop_
_entity_poly.entity_id
_entity_poly.type
_entity_poly.pdbx_seq_one_letter_code
_entity_poly.pdbx_strand_id
1 'polypeptide(L)'
;MPRYRADKQTLTNMNRTMTGVKLCYKLQDDRLHETEAYIVHYKKGDSIPFLPDPKEIQYTKISKWIDKKEHEYKYYHIYCGFDIETTNVLDDPDNKMAFMYHWQFSFCFLNGGYVFLGRKWEDLEDLWKKITTFYSCGDVFKLLVWDANLGFEHSFISKRFNFDSDNFFAKEERHPLSAPIINGIDLREALTISGGSLAQLAKDYTYTQKLKGDLDYSVKRSYLTPLEKDTEEMYCINDVLILSEWSYFIFHKYIIPTNKIPLTKTG
;
A
#
# COMPACT_ATOMS: atom_id res chain seq x y z
N MET A 1 4.72 -24.86 9.88
CA MET A 1 4.13 -23.68 9.23
C MET A 1 2.87 -24.12 8.50
N PRO A 2 1.68 -23.55 8.76
CA PRO A 2 0.50 -23.85 7.97
C PRO A 2 0.72 -23.28 6.56
N ARG A 3 0.60 -24.14 5.54
CA ARG A 3 0.59 -23.71 4.14
C ARG A 3 -0.76 -23.07 3.86
N TYR A 4 -0.80 -21.75 3.77
CA TYR A 4 -1.97 -21.05 3.26
C TYR A 4 -2.02 -21.24 1.75
N ARG A 5 -2.78 -22.24 1.29
CA ARG A 5 -3.33 -22.24 -0.06
C ARG A 5 -4.75 -21.71 0.09
N ALA A 6 -5.05 -20.59 -0.55
CA ALA A 6 -6.43 -20.24 -0.79
C ALA A 6 -7.10 -21.46 -1.46
N ASP A 7 -8.11 -22.03 -0.82
CA ASP A 7 -8.83 -23.14 -1.39
C ASP A 7 -9.48 -22.67 -2.70
N LYS A 8 -9.10 -23.31 -3.81
CA LYS A 8 -9.67 -23.06 -5.14
C LYS A 8 -11.20 -23.14 -5.14
N GLN A 9 -11.78 -23.86 -4.18
CA GLN A 9 -13.22 -24.07 -4.07
C GLN A 9 -13.98 -22.88 -3.45
N THR A 10 -13.31 -22.01 -2.68
CA THR A 10 -13.92 -20.77 -2.16
C THR A 10 -13.84 -19.62 -3.17
N LEU A 11 -12.87 -19.67 -4.09
CA LEU A 11 -12.71 -18.71 -5.20
C LEU A 11 -13.85 -18.82 -6.24
N THR A 12 -14.58 -19.93 -6.27
CA THR A 12 -15.67 -20.19 -7.24
C THR A 12 -16.98 -19.45 -6.97
N ASN A 13 -17.20 -18.87 -5.78
CA ASN A 13 -18.46 -18.20 -5.44
C ASN A 13 -18.45 -16.68 -5.70
N MET A 14 -17.32 -16.11 -6.11
CA MET A 14 -17.25 -14.76 -6.67
C MET A 14 -17.07 -14.88 -8.18
N ASN A 15 -18.08 -14.46 -8.96
CA ASN A 15 -18.12 -14.53 -10.44
C ASN A 15 -17.07 -13.63 -11.15
N ARG A 16 -15.80 -13.67 -10.73
CA ARG A 16 -14.69 -13.00 -11.42
C ARG A 16 -13.49 -13.93 -11.43
N THR A 17 -13.02 -14.31 -12.61
CA THR A 17 -11.72 -14.95 -12.83
C THR A 17 -10.62 -14.03 -12.30
N MET A 18 -10.20 -14.25 -11.06
CA MET A 18 -9.09 -13.52 -10.46
C MET A 18 -7.80 -13.91 -11.19
N THR A 19 -7.14 -12.93 -11.80
CA THR A 19 -5.85 -13.14 -12.48
C THR A 19 -4.76 -13.03 -11.42
N GLY A 20 -3.94 -14.08 -11.29
CA GLY A 20 -2.78 -14.08 -10.41
C GLY A 20 -1.60 -13.39 -11.07
N VAL A 21 -0.93 -12.51 -10.33
CA VAL A 21 0.35 -11.90 -10.70
C VAL A 21 1.43 -12.38 -9.75
N LYS A 22 2.65 -12.52 -10.27
CA LYS A 22 3.80 -13.01 -9.51
C LYS A 22 4.17 -12.00 -8.43
N LEU A 23 4.35 -12.48 -7.19
CA LEU A 23 4.82 -11.72 -6.06
C LEU A 23 6.07 -12.39 -5.48
N CYS A 24 7.12 -11.63 -5.21
CA CYS A 24 8.43 -12.17 -4.90
C CYS A 24 9.07 -11.51 -3.69
N TYR A 25 9.28 -12.27 -2.61
CA TYR A 25 9.99 -11.75 -1.46
C TYR A 25 11.44 -12.20 -1.44
N LYS A 26 12.32 -11.25 -1.16
CA LYS A 26 13.72 -11.53 -0.84
C LYS A 26 13.85 -11.87 0.64
N LEU A 27 14.07 -13.14 0.96
CA LEU A 27 14.25 -13.61 2.33
C LEU A 27 15.59 -13.10 2.90
N GLN A 28 15.74 -13.16 4.24
CA GLN A 28 16.95 -12.70 4.93
C GLN A 28 18.24 -13.43 4.49
N ASP A 29 18.12 -14.66 3.98
CA ASP A 29 19.23 -15.48 3.47
C ASP A 29 19.40 -15.35 1.94
N ASP A 30 18.92 -14.24 1.37
CA ASP A 30 18.91 -13.92 -0.05
C ASP A 30 18.12 -14.91 -0.94
N ARG A 31 17.47 -15.93 -0.38
CA ARG A 31 16.60 -16.81 -1.15
C ARG A 31 15.36 -16.07 -1.62
N LEU A 32 14.89 -16.45 -2.80
CA LEU A 32 13.63 -15.98 -3.36
C LEU A 32 12.47 -16.83 -2.82
N HIS A 33 11.44 -16.15 -2.32
CA HIS A 33 10.14 -16.75 -2.05
C HIS A 33 9.13 -16.24 -3.08
N GLU A 34 8.69 -17.14 -3.97
CA GLU A 34 7.68 -16.83 -4.97
C GLU A 34 6.28 -17.22 -4.48
N THR A 35 5.34 -16.30 -4.66
CA THR A 35 3.91 -16.49 -4.40
C THR A 35 3.08 -15.70 -5.42
N GLU A 36 1.77 -15.61 -5.21
CA GLU A 36 0.83 -14.91 -6.09
C GLU A 36 0.06 -13.85 -5.33
N ALA A 37 -0.10 -12.67 -5.94
CA ALA A 37 -1.15 -11.74 -5.59
C ALA A 37 -2.27 -11.81 -6.63
N TYR A 38 -3.52 -11.74 -6.19
CA TYR A 38 -4.67 -11.77 -7.10
C TYR A 38 -5.20 -10.37 -7.35
N ILE A 39 -5.43 -10.03 -8.62
CA ILE A 39 -5.99 -8.73 -9.01
C ILE A 39 -7.50 -8.70 -8.70
N VAL A 40 -7.93 -7.62 -8.06
CA VAL A 40 -9.32 -7.38 -7.66
C VAL A 40 -9.74 -5.97 -8.06
N HIS A 41 -10.57 -5.84 -9.09
CA HIS A 41 -11.26 -4.58 -9.33
C HIS A 41 -12.35 -4.38 -8.27
N TYR A 42 -12.13 -3.43 -7.37
CA TYR A 42 -13.00 -3.22 -6.24
C TYR A 42 -14.03 -2.14 -6.53
N LYS A 43 -15.27 -2.37 -6.10
CA LYS A 43 -16.31 -1.35 -6.02
C LYS A 43 -16.89 -1.32 -4.62
N LYS A 44 -17.24 -0.14 -4.13
CA LYS A 44 -17.93 0.03 -2.86
C LYS A 44 -19.11 -0.92 -2.75
N GLY A 45 -19.20 -1.61 -1.62
CA GLY A 45 -20.22 -2.63 -1.38
C GLY A 45 -19.81 -4.05 -1.78
N ASP A 46 -18.77 -4.23 -2.62
CA ASP A 46 -18.25 -5.56 -2.94
C ASP A 46 -17.75 -6.26 -1.66
N SER A 47 -17.98 -7.57 -1.57
CA SER A 47 -17.34 -8.41 -0.58
C SER A 47 -15.83 -8.42 -0.82
N ILE A 48 -15.05 -8.32 0.26
CA ILE A 48 -13.61 -8.54 0.14
C ILE A 48 -13.37 -10.05 -0.04
N PRO A 49 -12.41 -10.45 -0.90
CA PRO A 49 -11.95 -11.83 -0.97
C PRO A 49 -11.51 -12.38 0.39
N PHE A 50 -11.28 -13.69 0.46
CA PHE A 50 -10.89 -14.34 1.69
C PHE A 50 -9.65 -13.69 2.33
N LEU A 51 -9.86 -13.07 3.48
CA LEU A 51 -8.80 -12.49 4.30
C LEU A 51 -8.38 -13.52 5.36
N PRO A 52 -7.07 -13.77 5.58
CA PRO A 52 -6.62 -14.63 6.67
C PRO A 52 -7.14 -14.15 8.02
N ASP A 53 -7.49 -15.09 8.91
CA ASP A 53 -7.97 -14.77 10.26
C ASP A 53 -6.94 -13.86 10.97
N PRO A 54 -7.35 -12.72 11.55
CA PRO A 54 -6.46 -11.83 12.31
C PRO A 54 -5.61 -12.54 13.38
N LYS A 55 -6.09 -13.65 13.94
CA LYS A 55 -5.37 -14.46 14.95
C LYS A 55 -4.20 -15.25 14.37
N GLU A 56 -4.20 -15.50 13.07
CA GLU A 56 -3.18 -16.27 12.38
C GLU A 56 -2.06 -15.39 11.79
N ILE A 57 -2.26 -14.06 11.80
CA ILE A 57 -1.28 -13.09 11.31
C ILE A 57 -0.40 -12.63 12.46
N GLN A 58 0.90 -12.74 12.25
CA GLN A 58 1.89 -12.23 13.19
C GLN A 58 1.86 -10.69 13.23
N TYR A 59 2.29 -10.13 14.35
CA TYR A 59 2.45 -8.68 14.49
C TYR A 59 3.72 -8.34 15.26
N THR A 60 4.24 -7.14 15.03
CA THR A 60 5.34 -6.56 15.81
C THR A 60 4.81 -5.46 16.71
N LYS A 61 5.27 -5.45 17.97
CA LYS A 61 4.98 -4.39 18.93
C LYS A 61 5.98 -3.25 18.79
N ILE A 62 5.49 -2.02 18.78
CA ILE A 62 6.30 -0.81 18.70
C ILE A 62 5.82 0.16 19.77
N SER A 63 6.71 0.51 20.69
CA SER A 63 6.45 1.53 21.71
C SER A 63 6.90 2.91 21.23
N LYS A 64 6.06 3.92 21.44
CA LYS A 64 6.41 5.34 21.22
C LYS A 64 6.09 6.15 22.46
N TRP A 65 6.97 7.09 22.79
CA TRP A 65 6.71 8.07 23.84
C TRP A 65 6.06 9.31 23.23
N ILE A 66 4.87 9.64 23.71
CA ILE A 66 4.09 10.83 23.31
C ILE A 66 3.67 11.51 24.62
N ASP A 67 4.01 12.78 24.79
CA ASP A 67 3.67 13.57 25.99
C ASP A 67 3.92 12.85 27.34
N LYS A 68 5.11 12.22 27.44
CA LYS A 68 5.55 11.46 28.63
C LYS A 68 4.71 10.23 28.95
N LYS A 69 3.87 9.77 28.02
CA LYS A 69 3.18 8.48 28.09
C LYS A 69 3.75 7.53 27.05
N GLU A 70 3.91 6.28 27.43
CA GLU A 70 4.26 5.22 26.49
C GLU A 70 2.99 4.68 25.84
N HIS A 71 2.96 4.68 24.52
CA HIS A 71 1.92 4.09 23.70
C HIS A 71 2.47 2.86 22.99
N GLU A 72 1.80 1.71 23.12
CA GLU A 72 2.13 0.46 22.41
C GLU A 72 1.23 0.31 21.19
N TYR A 73 1.85 0.16 20.02
CA TYR A 73 1.19 -0.16 18.76
C TYR A 73 1.56 -1.57 18.30
N LYS A 74 0.63 -2.24 17.60
CA LYS A 74 0.80 -3.58 17.03
C LYS A 74 0.62 -3.52 15.52
N TYR A 75 1.71 -3.71 14.78
CA TYR A 75 1.70 -3.70 13.32
C TYR A 75 1.63 -5.12 12.79
N TYR A 76 0.55 -5.44 12.07
CA TYR A 76 0.44 -6.74 11.42
C TYR A 76 1.53 -6.94 10.37
N HIS A 77 2.00 -8.18 10.21
CA HIS A 77 2.93 -8.58 9.15
C HIS A 77 2.17 -8.75 7.83
N ILE A 78 1.58 -7.64 7.39
CA ILE A 78 0.89 -7.49 6.11
C ILE A 78 1.63 -6.41 5.34
N TYR A 79 2.01 -6.75 4.13
CA TYR A 79 2.92 -6.00 3.30
C TYR A 79 2.12 -5.18 2.29
N CYS A 80 1.77 -3.98 2.69
CA CYS A 80 0.89 -3.11 1.92
C CYS A 80 1.64 -1.99 1.20
N GLY A 81 1.15 -1.65 0.01
CA GLY A 81 1.57 -0.52 -0.81
C GLY A 81 0.34 0.22 -1.35
N PHE A 82 0.46 1.53 -1.51
CA PHE A 82 -0.58 2.40 -2.04
C PHE A 82 0.02 3.36 -3.07
N ASP A 83 -0.72 3.61 -4.13
CA ASP A 83 -0.35 4.55 -5.19
C ASP A 83 -1.61 5.00 -5.95
N ILE A 84 -1.54 6.17 -6.60
CA ILE A 84 -2.64 6.72 -7.39
C ILE A 84 -2.15 7.21 -8.76
N GLU A 85 -3.07 7.21 -9.73
CA GLU A 85 -2.85 7.89 -11.00
C GLU A 85 -3.81 9.08 -11.14
N THR A 86 -3.27 10.19 -11.62
CA THR A 86 -3.97 11.47 -11.69
C THR A 86 -3.86 12.10 -13.07
N THR A 87 -4.85 12.94 -13.42
CA THR A 87 -4.77 13.79 -14.60
C THR A 87 -4.85 15.25 -14.19
N ASN A 88 -4.11 16.10 -14.87
CA ASN A 88 -4.32 17.55 -14.81
C ASN A 88 -5.49 17.93 -15.72
N VAL A 89 -6.45 18.68 -15.18
CA VAL A 89 -7.59 19.24 -15.93
C VAL A 89 -7.28 20.66 -16.36
N LEU A 90 -6.68 21.41 -15.44
CA LEU A 90 -6.19 22.77 -15.61
C LEU A 90 -4.72 22.78 -15.20
N ASP A 91 -3.87 23.20 -16.13
CA ASP A 91 -2.43 23.43 -15.91
C ASP A 91 -2.13 24.92 -16.16
N ASP A 92 -2.93 25.75 -15.51
CA ASP A 92 -2.73 27.20 -15.42
C ASP A 92 -1.88 27.48 -14.17
N PRO A 93 -0.84 28.34 -14.24
CA PRO A 93 0.00 28.66 -13.08
C PRO A 93 -0.78 29.08 -11.83
N ASP A 94 -1.93 29.74 -12.01
CA ASP A 94 -2.75 30.26 -10.92
C ASP A 94 -3.89 29.31 -10.51
N ASN A 95 -4.27 28.36 -11.37
CA ASN A 95 -5.45 27.48 -11.18
C ASN A 95 -5.15 26.02 -11.55
N LYS A 96 -4.13 25.42 -10.93
CA LYS A 96 -3.85 24.00 -11.10
C LYS A 96 -4.96 23.14 -10.48
N MET A 97 -5.56 22.29 -11.30
CA MET A 97 -6.56 21.32 -10.85
C MET A 97 -6.22 19.94 -11.41
N ALA A 98 -6.03 18.98 -10.51
CA ALA A 98 -5.82 17.59 -10.82
C ALA A 98 -6.88 16.72 -10.13
N PHE A 99 -7.20 15.57 -10.71
CA PHE A 99 -8.01 14.57 -10.04
C PHE A 99 -7.44 13.17 -10.28
N MET A 100 -7.67 12.29 -9.31
CA MET A 100 -7.34 10.87 -9.39
C MET A 100 -8.35 10.14 -10.29
N TYR A 101 -7.86 9.36 -11.26
CA TYR A 101 -8.69 8.52 -12.13
C TYR A 101 -8.52 7.02 -11.85
N HIS A 102 -7.47 6.64 -11.13
CA HIS A 102 -7.19 5.27 -10.74
C HIS A 102 -6.42 5.24 -9.42
N TRP A 103 -6.70 4.23 -8.60
CA TRP A 103 -5.92 3.92 -7.41
C TRP A 103 -5.63 2.43 -7.35
N GLN A 104 -4.52 2.10 -6.71
CA GLN A 104 -4.05 0.75 -6.53
C GLN A 104 -3.62 0.56 -5.08
N PHE A 105 -3.98 -0.58 -4.50
CA PHE A 105 -3.64 -0.93 -3.12
C PHE A 105 -3.26 -2.41 -3.05
N SER A 106 -2.00 -2.69 -2.74
CA SER A 106 -1.54 -4.05 -2.48
C SER A 106 -1.75 -4.40 -1.01
N PHE A 107 -2.18 -5.63 -0.78
CA PHE A 107 -2.47 -6.18 0.54
C PHE A 107 -1.97 -7.62 0.55
N CYS A 108 -0.72 -7.80 0.97
CA CYS A 108 0.00 -9.04 0.77
C CYS A 108 0.53 -9.65 2.07
N PHE A 109 0.71 -10.96 2.05
CA PHE A 109 1.25 -11.79 3.11
C PHE A 109 2.39 -12.62 2.54
N LEU A 110 3.08 -13.38 3.40
CA LEU A 110 4.16 -14.26 2.95
C LEU A 110 3.66 -15.28 1.89
N ASN A 111 2.47 -15.85 2.08
CA ASN A 111 1.94 -16.93 1.22
C ASN A 111 0.87 -16.47 0.22
N GLY A 112 0.87 -15.19 -0.16
CA GLY A 112 0.00 -14.66 -1.22
C GLY A 112 -0.59 -13.30 -0.87
N GLY A 113 -1.48 -12.77 -1.70
CA GLY A 113 -2.09 -11.48 -1.42
C GLY A 113 -3.11 -11.03 -2.46
N TYR A 114 -3.44 -9.76 -2.40
CA TYR A 114 -4.37 -9.11 -3.32
C TYR A 114 -3.81 -7.78 -3.78
N VAL A 115 -4.08 -7.43 -5.04
CA VAL A 115 -3.91 -6.07 -5.55
C VAL A 115 -5.30 -5.55 -5.89
N PHE A 116 -5.78 -4.62 -5.09
CA PHE A 116 -7.07 -3.97 -5.28
C PHE A 116 -6.91 -2.76 -6.19
N LEU A 117 -7.73 -2.68 -7.22
CA LEU A 117 -7.77 -1.58 -8.18
C LEU A 117 -9.14 -0.92 -8.13
N GLY A 118 -9.17 0.41 -8.18
CA GLY A 118 -10.42 1.14 -8.29
C GLY A 118 -10.24 2.52 -8.91
N ARG A 119 -11.34 3.23 -9.08
CA ARG A 119 -11.38 4.49 -9.86
C ARG A 119 -12.08 5.63 -9.15
N LYS A 120 -12.65 5.36 -7.98
CA LYS A 120 -13.35 6.34 -7.15
C LYS A 120 -12.83 6.31 -5.74
N TRP A 121 -12.78 7.47 -5.12
CA TRP A 121 -12.34 7.59 -3.72
C TRP A 121 -13.25 6.83 -2.77
N GLU A 122 -14.55 6.82 -3.02
CA GLU A 122 -15.52 6.12 -2.18
C GLU A 122 -15.31 4.60 -2.18
N ASP A 123 -14.72 4.05 -3.25
CA ASP A 123 -14.34 2.64 -3.33
C ASP A 123 -13.12 2.36 -2.43
N LEU A 124 -12.12 3.25 -2.42
CA LEU A 124 -10.94 3.15 -1.55
C LEU A 124 -11.33 3.30 -0.07
N GLU A 125 -12.14 4.31 0.25
CA GLU A 125 -12.63 4.57 1.60
C GLU A 125 -13.41 3.38 2.17
N ASP A 126 -14.27 2.74 1.35
CA ASP A 126 -15.01 1.52 1.74
C ASP A 126 -14.08 0.32 1.95
N LEU A 127 -13.12 0.11 1.03
CA LEU A 127 -12.13 -0.96 1.12
C LEU A 127 -11.31 -0.85 2.42
N TRP A 128 -10.70 0.32 2.64
CA TRP A 128 -9.88 0.58 3.82
C TRP A 128 -10.68 0.45 5.11
N LYS A 129 -11.92 0.93 5.14
CA LYS A 129 -12.81 0.76 6.30
C LYS A 129 -13.10 -0.72 6.59
N LYS A 130 -13.39 -1.51 5.56
CA LYS A 130 -13.69 -2.94 5.73
C LYS A 130 -12.46 -3.73 6.19
N ILE A 131 -11.30 -3.48 5.61
CA ILE A 131 -10.03 -4.09 6.02
C ILE A 131 -9.71 -3.73 7.47
N THR A 132 -9.71 -2.44 7.81
CA THR A 132 -9.40 -1.98 9.16
C THR A 132 -10.40 -2.52 10.19
N THR A 133 -11.68 -2.60 9.84
CA THR A 133 -12.70 -3.21 10.71
C THR A 133 -12.45 -4.70 10.92
N PHE A 134 -12.19 -5.45 9.85
CA PHE A 134 -11.93 -6.89 9.92
C PHE A 134 -10.71 -7.21 10.80
N TYR A 135 -9.64 -6.43 10.66
CA TYR A 135 -8.43 -6.55 11.45
C TYR A 135 -8.45 -5.75 12.77
N SER A 136 -9.60 -5.21 13.17
CA SER A 136 -9.74 -4.42 14.42
C SER A 136 -8.66 -3.34 14.57
N CYS A 137 -8.27 -2.72 13.47
CA CYS A 137 -7.30 -1.63 13.44
C CYS A 137 -7.92 -0.37 14.04
N GLY A 138 -7.08 0.48 14.63
CA GLY A 138 -7.50 1.67 15.36
C GLY A 138 -6.35 2.16 16.22
N ASP A 139 -6.57 2.36 17.52
CA ASP A 139 -5.56 2.93 18.42
C ASP A 139 -4.36 1.99 18.65
N VAL A 140 -4.61 0.68 18.76
CA VAL A 140 -3.58 -0.31 19.10
C VAL A 140 -3.08 -1.05 17.86
N PHE A 141 -3.97 -1.72 17.14
CA PHE A 141 -3.60 -2.46 15.94
C PHE A 141 -3.54 -1.52 14.73
N LYS A 142 -2.50 -1.67 13.92
CA LYS A 142 -2.20 -0.81 12.78
C LYS A 142 -1.85 -1.64 11.54
N LEU A 143 -2.17 -1.11 10.38
CA LEU A 143 -1.68 -1.58 9.08
C LEU A 143 -0.65 -0.59 8.55
N LEU A 144 0.58 -1.07 8.34
CA LEU A 144 1.64 -0.27 7.75
C LEU A 144 1.46 -0.26 6.23
N VAL A 145 1.29 0.92 5.64
CA VAL A 145 1.08 1.10 4.20
C VAL A 145 2.18 2.00 3.66
N TRP A 146 2.93 1.50 2.69
CA TRP A 146 4.00 2.26 2.05
C TRP A 146 3.49 2.99 0.83
N ASP A 147 4.07 4.16 0.60
CA ASP A 147 3.80 5.05 -0.51
C ASP A 147 5.13 5.56 -1.06
N ALA A 148 5.22 5.76 -2.38
CA ALA A 148 6.42 6.25 -3.05
C ALA A 148 6.23 7.68 -3.56
N ASN A 149 6.34 8.65 -2.64
CA ASN A 149 6.09 10.09 -2.76
C ASN A 149 4.85 10.58 -1.98
N LEU A 150 4.73 10.20 -0.71
CA LEU A 150 3.58 10.42 0.15
C LEU A 150 3.12 11.88 0.20
N GLY A 151 4.02 12.86 -0.03
CA GLY A 151 3.63 14.26 -0.14
C GLY A 151 2.66 14.55 -1.30
N PHE A 152 2.85 13.90 -2.44
CA PHE A 152 1.96 13.99 -3.58
C PHE A 152 0.60 13.36 -3.24
N GLU A 153 0.56 12.09 -2.83
CA GLU A 153 -0.67 11.36 -2.51
C GLU A 153 -1.43 12.04 -1.37
N HIS A 154 -0.73 12.46 -0.31
CA HIS A 154 -1.30 13.20 0.81
C HIS A 154 -2.03 14.47 0.36
N SER A 155 -1.54 15.17 -0.67
CA SER A 155 -2.24 16.35 -1.20
C SER A 155 -3.66 16.03 -1.71
N PHE A 156 -3.87 14.80 -2.21
CA PHE A 156 -5.18 14.31 -2.68
C PHE A 156 -6.04 13.71 -1.56
N ILE A 157 -5.41 13.03 -0.58
CA ILE A 157 -6.14 12.29 0.47
C ILE A 157 -6.34 13.07 1.78
N SER A 158 -5.63 14.18 1.99
CA SER A 158 -5.64 14.99 3.23
C SER A 158 -7.03 15.45 3.68
N LYS A 159 -7.95 15.71 2.73
CA LYS A 159 -9.33 16.13 3.02
C LYS A 159 -10.33 14.97 3.09
N ARG A 160 -9.88 13.74 2.83
CA ARG A 160 -10.73 12.53 2.77
C ARG A 160 -10.61 11.68 4.01
N PHE A 161 -9.45 11.68 4.65
CA PHE A 161 -9.19 10.90 5.86
C PHE A 161 -8.85 11.81 7.04
N ASN A 162 -9.20 11.35 8.23
CA ASN A 162 -8.82 12.03 9.47
C ASN A 162 -7.46 11.49 9.93
N PHE A 163 -6.46 12.36 9.88
CA PHE A 163 -5.11 12.03 10.30
C PHE A 163 -4.94 12.22 11.81
N ASP A 164 -4.17 11.34 12.43
CA ASP A 164 -3.75 11.43 13.83
C ASP A 164 -2.64 12.49 13.93
N SER A 165 -3.01 13.68 14.39
CA SER A 165 -2.11 14.83 14.51
C SER A 165 -0.93 14.59 15.46
N ASP A 166 -1.11 13.76 16.49
CA ASP A 166 -0.08 13.51 17.50
C ASP A 166 1.01 12.57 16.97
N ASN A 167 0.67 11.76 15.98
CA ASN A 167 1.58 10.83 15.32
C ASN A 167 2.00 11.23 13.90
N PHE A 168 1.37 12.26 13.33
CA PHE A 168 1.75 12.83 12.04
C PHE A 168 3.17 13.42 12.11
N PHE A 169 4.00 13.10 11.13
CA PHE A 169 5.35 13.61 11.04
C PHE A 169 5.69 14.00 9.60
N ALA A 170 6.09 15.25 9.41
CA ALA A 170 6.57 15.78 8.15
C ALA A 170 7.96 16.39 8.32
N LYS A 171 8.80 16.22 7.31
CA LYS A 171 10.13 16.82 7.30
C LYS A 171 10.06 18.33 7.12
N GLU A 172 9.16 18.77 6.25
CA GLU A 172 8.86 20.16 5.92
C GLU A 172 7.44 20.25 5.34
N GLU A 173 6.97 21.45 5.01
CA GLU A 173 5.61 21.66 4.48
C GLU A 173 5.37 20.75 3.26
N ARG A 174 4.24 20.02 3.24
CA ARG A 174 3.84 19.09 2.15
C ARG A 174 4.75 17.88 1.93
N HIS A 175 5.68 17.61 2.86
CA HIS A 175 6.55 16.44 2.80
C HIS A 175 6.38 15.55 4.05
N PRO A 176 5.20 14.92 4.22
CA PRO A 176 4.96 13.92 5.26
C PRO A 176 5.87 12.70 5.07
N LEU A 177 6.43 12.21 6.18
CA LEU A 177 7.15 10.93 6.25
C LEU A 177 6.33 9.86 6.96
N SER A 178 5.41 10.28 7.84
CA SER A 178 4.41 9.44 8.49
C SER A 178 3.10 10.20 8.57
N ALA A 179 2.04 9.59 8.05
CA ALA A 179 0.71 10.17 8.06
C ALA A 179 -0.32 9.14 8.55
N PRO A 180 -0.35 8.83 9.86
CA PRO A 180 -1.29 7.86 10.39
C PRO A 180 -2.72 8.38 10.31
N ILE A 181 -3.63 7.51 9.92
CA ILE A 181 -5.08 7.74 9.86
C ILE A 181 -5.70 7.14 11.12
N ILE A 182 -6.67 7.84 11.72
CA ILE A 182 -7.31 7.45 12.98
C ILE A 182 -7.91 6.03 12.93
N ASN A 183 -8.32 5.55 11.75
CA ASN A 183 -8.87 4.19 11.55
C ASN A 183 -7.81 3.07 11.59
N GLY A 184 -6.54 3.38 11.85
CA GLY A 184 -5.48 2.40 12.04
C GLY A 184 -4.63 2.11 10.80
N ILE A 185 -4.81 2.84 9.69
CA ILE A 185 -3.84 2.83 8.59
C ILE A 185 -2.69 3.78 8.94
N ASP A 186 -1.46 3.32 8.79
CA ASP A 186 -0.26 4.13 8.99
C ASP A 186 0.50 4.26 7.67
N LEU A 187 0.32 5.40 6.99
CA LEU A 187 0.99 5.71 5.73
C LEU A 187 2.43 6.15 5.98
N ARG A 188 3.38 5.57 5.24
CA ARG A 188 4.81 5.83 5.34
C ARG A 188 5.46 6.08 3.99
N GLU A 189 6.35 7.07 3.96
CA GLU A 189 7.17 7.41 2.80
C GLU A 189 8.33 6.41 2.60
N ALA A 190 8.33 5.70 1.48
CA ALA A 190 9.35 4.71 1.15
C ALA A 190 10.64 5.33 0.57
N LEU A 191 10.53 6.40 -0.22
CA LEU A 191 11.65 6.98 -0.99
C LEU A 191 12.64 7.74 -0.12
N THR A 192 12.20 8.28 1.02
CA THR A 192 13.10 8.93 1.99
C THR A 192 14.01 7.91 2.70
N ILE A 193 13.60 6.65 2.78
CA ILE A 193 14.34 5.57 3.43
C ILE A 193 15.25 4.85 2.43
N SER A 194 14.69 4.45 1.28
CA SER A 194 15.44 3.78 0.21
C SER A 194 16.42 4.72 -0.50
N GLY A 195 15.99 5.96 -0.74
CA GLY A 195 16.71 6.97 -1.53
C GLY A 195 16.44 6.83 -3.02
N GLY A 196 16.11 7.95 -3.67
CA GLY A 196 15.93 8.00 -5.13
C GLY A 196 14.47 7.86 -5.57
N SER A 197 14.24 7.14 -6.67
CA SER A 197 12.92 6.92 -7.26
C SER A 197 12.39 5.52 -6.99
N LEU A 198 11.10 5.28 -7.23
CA LEU A 198 10.52 3.94 -7.16
C LEU A 198 11.25 2.93 -8.06
N ALA A 199 11.73 3.35 -9.23
CA ALA A 199 12.55 2.50 -10.10
C ALA A 199 13.90 2.11 -9.46
N GLN A 200 14.53 3.03 -8.74
CA GLN A 200 15.79 2.77 -8.03
C GLN A 200 15.56 1.87 -6.82
N LEU A 201 14.50 2.14 -6.05
CA LEU A 201 14.04 1.27 -4.96
C LEU A 201 13.83 -0.16 -5.49
N ALA A 202 13.09 -0.29 -6.60
CA ALA A 202 12.78 -1.59 -7.17
C ALA A 202 14.04 -2.36 -7.58
N LYS A 203 14.98 -1.68 -8.21
CA LYS A 203 16.25 -2.27 -8.63
C LYS A 203 17.09 -2.77 -7.43
N ASP A 204 17.07 -2.04 -6.33
CA ASP A 204 17.97 -2.30 -5.20
C ASP A 204 17.40 -3.32 -4.20
N TYR A 205 16.07 -3.38 -4.06
CA TYR A 205 15.42 -4.09 -2.95
C TYR A 205 14.35 -5.11 -3.34
N THR A 206 13.88 -5.10 -4.59
CA THR A 206 12.72 -5.90 -5.00
C THR A 206 13.04 -6.74 -6.23
N TYR A 207 12.22 -7.76 -6.49
CA TYR A 207 12.25 -8.56 -7.70
C TYR A 207 11.30 -7.98 -8.75
N THR A 208 10.11 -7.53 -8.34
CA THR A 208 9.23 -6.78 -9.24
C THR A 208 9.93 -5.49 -9.64
N GLN A 209 9.97 -5.19 -10.94
CA GLN A 209 10.63 -4.00 -11.48
C GLN A 209 9.60 -3.04 -12.06
N LYS A 210 9.88 -1.73 -11.91
CA LYS A 210 9.02 -0.68 -12.45
C LYS A 210 8.98 -0.79 -13.98
N LEU A 211 7.79 -0.81 -14.54
CA LEU A 211 7.62 -0.81 -15.99
C LEU A 211 7.86 0.60 -16.56
N LYS A 212 8.29 0.71 -17.83
CA LYS A 212 8.66 1.98 -18.45
C LYS A 212 7.84 2.19 -19.72
N GLY A 213 7.17 3.34 -19.79
CA GLY A 213 6.54 3.83 -21.02
C GLY A 213 5.10 3.38 -21.23
N ASP A 214 4.46 2.77 -20.24
CA ASP A 214 3.12 2.20 -20.41
C ASP A 214 1.98 3.21 -20.22
N LEU A 215 2.17 4.30 -19.46
CA LEU A 215 1.17 5.37 -19.31
C LEU A 215 1.53 6.60 -20.15
N ASP A 216 0.71 6.91 -21.15
CA ASP A 216 0.77 8.20 -21.86
C ASP A 216 0.10 9.31 -21.04
N TYR A 217 0.89 10.03 -20.26
CA TYR A 217 0.42 11.14 -19.42
C TYR A 217 -0.07 12.37 -20.22
N SER A 218 0.08 12.40 -21.55
CA SER A 218 -0.52 13.45 -22.39
C SER A 218 -2.04 13.28 -22.56
N VAL A 219 -2.55 12.07 -22.33
CA VAL A 219 -3.97 11.74 -22.44
C VAL A 219 -4.70 12.15 -21.15
N LYS A 220 -5.69 13.04 -21.29
CA LYS A 220 -6.60 13.38 -20.18
C LYS A 220 -7.50 12.20 -19.87
N ARG A 221 -7.33 11.58 -18.69
CA ARG A 221 -8.11 10.41 -18.25
C ARG A 221 -9.12 10.77 -17.17
N SER A 222 -10.27 10.12 -17.18
CA SER A 222 -11.25 10.20 -16.08
C SER A 222 -11.48 8.85 -15.43
N TYR A 223 -12.24 8.79 -14.33
CA TYR A 223 -12.69 7.51 -13.76
C TYR A 223 -13.50 6.66 -14.75
N LEU A 224 -13.97 7.24 -15.87
CA LEU A 224 -14.65 6.56 -16.97
C LEU A 224 -13.70 6.03 -18.05
N THR A 225 -12.43 6.44 -18.05
CA THR A 225 -11.45 6.08 -19.07
C THR A 225 -10.77 4.76 -18.68
N PRO A 226 -11.15 3.60 -19.26
CA PRO A 226 -10.54 2.32 -18.90
C PRO A 226 -9.03 2.32 -19.18
N LEU A 227 -8.29 1.54 -18.40
CA LEU A 227 -6.87 1.27 -18.64
C LEU A 227 -6.77 -0.01 -19.47
N GLU A 228 -5.78 -0.06 -20.36
CA GLU A 228 -5.43 -1.28 -21.08
C GLU A 228 -4.82 -2.29 -20.10
N LYS A 229 -5.41 -3.49 -20.05
CA LYS A 229 -5.13 -4.48 -19.01
C LYS A 229 -3.70 -5.00 -19.00
N ASP A 230 -3.14 -5.24 -20.18
CA ASP A 230 -1.85 -5.91 -20.33
C ASP A 230 -0.66 -4.94 -20.30
N THR A 231 -0.92 -3.62 -20.24
CA THR A 231 0.09 -2.55 -20.30
C THR A 231 -0.11 -1.56 -19.15
N GLU A 232 -1.06 -0.64 -19.28
CA GLU A 232 -1.32 0.46 -18.34
C GLU A 232 -1.71 -0.05 -16.94
N GLU A 233 -2.57 -1.06 -16.87
CA GLU A 233 -2.99 -1.62 -15.57
C GLU A 233 -1.85 -2.39 -14.90
N MET A 234 -1.04 -3.12 -15.68
CA MET A 234 0.12 -3.85 -15.18
C MET A 234 1.19 -2.90 -14.62
N TYR A 235 1.35 -1.72 -15.22
CA TYR A 235 2.20 -0.67 -14.69
C TYR A 235 1.76 -0.26 -13.27
N CYS A 236 0.46 0.03 -13.08
CA CYS A 236 -0.09 0.38 -11.77
C CYS A 236 0.07 -0.77 -10.76
N ILE A 237 -0.17 -2.01 -11.19
CA ILE A 237 -0.02 -3.20 -10.35
C ILE A 237 1.44 -3.35 -9.88
N ASN A 238 2.40 -3.21 -10.79
CA ASN A 238 3.81 -3.34 -10.44
C ASN A 238 4.27 -2.31 -9.41
N ASP A 239 3.79 -1.06 -9.50
CA ASP A 239 4.17 0.00 -8.57
C ASP A 239 3.83 -0.35 -7.11
N VAL A 240 2.63 -0.90 -6.86
CA VAL A 240 2.25 -1.33 -5.49
C VAL A 240 2.81 -2.69 -5.08
N LEU A 241 3.13 -3.58 -6.02
CA LEU A 241 3.85 -4.82 -5.71
C LEU A 241 5.30 -4.53 -5.27
N ILE A 242 5.98 -3.58 -5.91
CA ILE A 242 7.28 -3.09 -5.48
C ILE A 242 7.20 -2.60 -4.03
N LEU A 243 6.17 -1.83 -3.68
CA LEU A 243 5.95 -1.34 -2.31
C LEU A 243 5.62 -2.48 -1.32
N SER A 244 4.94 -3.55 -1.73
CA SER A 244 4.76 -4.75 -0.91
C SER A 244 6.08 -5.48 -0.66
N GLU A 245 6.89 -5.68 -1.69
CA GLU A 245 8.20 -6.34 -1.56
C GLU A 245 9.15 -5.50 -0.69
N TRP A 246 9.11 -4.18 -0.83
CA TRP A 246 9.76 -3.22 0.07
C TRP A 246 9.29 -3.35 1.52
N SER A 247 7.98 -3.42 1.73
CA SER A 247 7.38 -3.57 3.06
C SER A 247 7.91 -4.83 3.75
N TYR A 248 7.93 -5.96 3.03
CA TYR A 248 8.52 -7.21 3.52
C TYR A 248 9.98 -7.02 3.94
N PHE A 249 10.79 -6.43 3.06
CA PHE A 249 12.19 -6.16 3.32
C PHE A 249 12.39 -5.30 4.58
N ILE A 250 11.65 -4.19 4.70
CA ILE A 250 11.76 -3.30 5.86
C ILE A 250 11.27 -3.97 7.14
N PHE A 251 10.18 -4.72 7.09
CA PHE A 251 9.69 -5.47 8.25
C PHE A 251 10.76 -6.40 8.80
N HIS A 252 11.36 -7.23 7.95
CA HIS A 252 12.28 -8.27 8.38
C HIS A 252 13.70 -7.78 8.64
N LYS A 253 14.15 -6.75 7.94
CA LYS A 253 15.51 -6.23 8.11
C LYS A 253 15.61 -5.17 9.21
N TYR A 254 14.55 -4.41 9.46
CA TYR A 254 14.57 -3.28 10.38
C TYR A 254 13.51 -3.36 11.46
N ILE A 255 12.22 -3.46 11.11
CA ILE A 255 11.14 -3.29 12.10
C ILE A 255 11.14 -4.41 13.15
N ILE A 256 11.15 -5.66 12.72
CA ILE A 256 11.13 -6.83 13.62
C ILE A 256 12.39 -6.86 14.51
N PRO A 257 13.62 -6.68 13.97
CA PRO A 257 14.82 -6.68 14.82
C PRO A 257 14.92 -5.52 15.81
N THR A 258 14.38 -4.34 15.47
CA THR A 258 14.58 -3.11 16.24
C THR A 258 13.36 -2.62 17.01
N ASN A 259 12.19 -3.19 16.75
CA ASN A 259 10.88 -2.70 17.22
C ASN A 259 10.64 -1.20 16.91
N LYS A 260 11.14 -0.73 15.76
CA LYS A 260 11.01 0.66 15.30
C LYS A 260 10.71 0.72 13.81
N ILE A 261 9.87 1.68 13.41
CA ILE A 261 9.67 2.01 11.98
C ILE A 261 10.67 3.11 11.62
N PRO A 262 11.59 2.86 10.66
CA PRO A 262 12.53 3.89 10.21
C PRO A 262 11.79 5.05 9.54
N LEU A 263 12.27 6.28 9.73
CA LEU A 263 11.74 7.47 9.06
C LEU A 263 12.64 7.93 7.91
N THR A 264 13.95 7.69 8.03
CA THR A 264 14.94 8.07 7.03
C THR A 264 16.04 7.01 6.92
N LYS A 265 16.90 7.14 5.92
CA LYS A 265 18.05 6.24 5.69
C LYS A 265 19.01 6.12 6.89
N THR A 266 19.10 7.15 7.74
CA THR A 266 20.01 7.19 8.91
C THR A 266 19.37 6.71 10.21
N GLY A 267 18.12 6.23 10.17
CA GLY A 267 17.30 5.94 11.36
C GLY A 267 16.20 6.97 11.54
#